data_AF-A0A1V5BWG8-F1
#
_entry.id   AF-A0A1V5BWG8-F1
#
_cell.length_a   1.000
_cell.length_b   1.000
_cell.length_c   1.000
_cell.angle_alpha   90.00
_cell.angle_beta   90.00
_cell.angle_gamma   90.00
#
_symmetry.space_group_name_H-M   'P 1'
#
loop_
_entity.id
_entity.type
_entity.pdbx_description
1 polymer ?
#
loop_
_entity_poly.entity_id
_entity_poly.type
_entity_poly.pdbx_seq_one_letter_code
_entity_poly.pdbx_strand_id
1 'polypeptide(L)' 'MEKGGTVEVKGSRVNLAGKPVIIAAEVRKGEEILALRNDTGIPVWSGWGRRR' A
#
# COMPACT_ATOMS: atom_id res chain seq x y z
N MET A 1 18.46 -3.41 6.23
CA MET A 1 16.99 -3.58 6.40
C MET A 1 16.76 -4.73 7.35
N GLU A 2 16.30 -4.44 8.56
CA GLU A 2 15.97 -5.45 9.57
C GLU A 2 14.61 -6.08 9.24
N LYS A 3 14.55 -7.41 9.17
CA LYS A 3 13.29 -8.14 8.94
C LYS A 3 12.52 -8.21 10.26
N GLY A 4 11.25 -7.83 10.26
CA GLY A 4 10.37 -7.95 11.43
C GLY A 4 9.94 -6.64 12.10
N GLY A 5 10.18 -5.48 11.48
CA GLY A 5 9.69 -4.20 12.02
C GLY A 5 8.17 -4.08 11.96
N THR A 6 7.56 -3.56 13.03
CA THR A 6 6.15 -3.18 13.07
C THR A 6 5.91 -1.96 12.20
N VAL A 7 4.85 -1.99 11.41
CA VAL A 7 4.38 -0.87 10.59
C VAL A 7 2.89 -0.69 10.80
N GLU A 8 2.44 0.55 10.75
CA GLU A 8 1.01 0.87 10.75
C GLU A 8 0.54 0.97 9.30
N VAL A 9 -0.62 0.39 9.00
CA VAL A 9 -1.16 0.37 7.63
C VAL A 9 -2.57 0.92 7.65
N LYS A 10 -2.79 2.00 6.90
CA LYS A 10 -4.13 2.50 6.56
C LYS A 10 -4.53 1.90 5.22
N GLY A 11 -5.67 1.21 5.18
CA GLY A 11 -6.11 0.52 3.99
C GLY A 11 -7.52 -0.03 4.11
N SER A 12 -7.93 -0.76 3.07
CA SER A 12 -9.23 -1.42 3.03
C SER A 12 -9.08 -2.93 3.19
N ARG A 13 -9.86 -3.51 4.10
CA ARG A 13 -9.93 -4.96 4.30
C ARG A 13 -10.97 -5.53 3.34
N VAL A 14 -10.55 -6.45 2.48
CA VAL A 14 -11.41 -7.05 1.47
C VAL A 14 -11.19 -8.55 1.42
N ASN A 15 -12.17 -9.30 0.89
CA ASN A 15 -11.97 -10.69 0.55
C ASN A 15 -11.56 -10.78 -0.91
N LEU A 16 -10.33 -11.24 -1.17
CA LEU A 16 -9.79 -11.46 -2.51
C LEU A 16 -9.48 -12.95 -2.68
N ALA A 17 -10.04 -13.57 -3.72
CA ALA A 17 -9.88 -15.00 -3.99
C ALA A 17 -10.18 -15.89 -2.76
N GLY A 18 -11.25 -15.57 -2.02
CA GLY A 18 -11.67 -16.30 -0.82
C GLY A 18 -10.79 -16.10 0.41
N LYS A 19 -9.81 -15.18 0.37
CA LYS A 19 -8.92 -14.88 1.49
C LYS A 19 -9.07 -13.42 1.93
N PRO A 20 -9.11 -13.14 3.25
CA PRO A 20 -9.08 -11.77 3.73
C PRO A 20 -7.70 -11.16 3.47
N VAL A 21 -7.69 -10.00 2.82
CA VAL A 21 -6.47 -9.23 2.52
C VAL A 21 -6.69 -7.76 2.89
N ILE A 22 -5.60 -7.03 3.09
CA ILE A 22 -5.63 -5.57 3.27
C ILE A 22 -4.98 -4.94 2.05
N ILE A 23 -5.72 -4.08 1.36
CA ILE A 23 -5.19 -3.22 0.31
C ILE A 23 -4.70 -1.95 0.99
N ALA A 24 -3.38 -1.82 1.12
CA ALA A 24 -2.74 -0.66 1.73
C ALA A 24 -2.88 0.59 0.84
N ALA A 25 -3.29 1.70 1.46
CA ALA A 25 -3.27 3.04 0.87
C ALA A 25 -2.07 3.83 1.38
N GLU A 26 -1.76 3.72 2.69
CA GLU A 26 -0.62 4.35 3.35
C GLU A 26 0.03 3.35 4.31
N VAL A 27 1.36 3.35 4.35
CA VAL A 27 2.17 2.60 5.32
C VAL A 27 3.02 3.59 6.11
N ARG A 28 3.01 3.46 7.44
CA ARG A 28 3.78 4.29 8.35
C ARG A 28 4.78 3.44 9.12
N LYS A 29 6.02 3.92 9.21
CA LYS A 29 7.08 3.31 10.00
C LYS A 29 7.78 4.42 10.81
N GLY A 30 7.42 4.52 12.09
CA GLY A 30 7.84 5.66 12.92
C GLY A 30 7.26 6.97 12.36
N GLU A 31 8.13 7.90 11.98
CA GLU A 31 7.74 9.18 11.37
C GLU A 31 7.65 9.13 9.84
N GLU A 32 8.16 8.07 9.22
CA GLU A 32 8.13 7.92 7.76
C GLU A 32 6.74 7.47 7.29
N ILE A 33 6.22 8.15 6.29
CA ILE A 33 4.94 7.87 5.65
C ILE A 33 5.19 7.54 4.18
N LEU A 34 4.71 6.38 3.74
CA LEU A 34 4.69 5.97 2.34
C LEU A 34 3.25 5.86 1.85
N ALA A 35 2.85 6.79 0.98
CA ALA A 35 1.59 6.71 0.26
C ALA A 35 1.73 5.76 -0.94
N LEU A 36 0.90 4.71 -0.98
CA LEU A 36 0.86 3.74 -2.08
C LEU A 36 -0.27 4.04 -3.07
N ARG A 37 -1.36 4.67 -2.61
CA ARG A 37 -2.53 5.03 -3.42
C ARG A 37 -2.97 6.45 -3.12
N ASN A 38 -3.49 7.14 -4.13
CA ASN A 38 -4.16 8.43 -3.94
C ASN A 38 -5.59 8.26 -3.39
N ASP A 39 -6.29 9.37 -3.16
CA ASP A 39 -7.66 9.38 -2.62
C ASP A 39 -8.68 8.66 -3.51
N THR A 40 -8.40 8.53 -4.80
CA THR A 40 -9.24 7.78 -5.75
C THR A 40 -8.85 6.30 -5.87
N GLY A 41 -7.87 5.84 -5.08
CA GLY A 41 -7.42 4.46 -5.02
C GLY A 41 -6.42 4.05 -6.10
N ILE A 42 -5.98 4.99 -6.95
CA ILE A 42 -5.01 4.77 -8.03
C ILE A 42 -3.61 4.63 -7.41
N PRO A 43 -2.86 3.56 -7.72
CA PRO A 43 -1.48 3.43 -7.26
C PRO A 43 -0.60 4.57 -7.75
N VAL A 44 0.27 5.11 -6.88
CA VAL A 44 1.12 6.27 -7.23
C VAL A 44 2.14 5.97 -8.32
N TRP A 45 2.49 4.70 -8.52
CA TRP A 45 3.39 4.24 -9.60
C TRP A 45 2.64 3.88 -10.90
N SER A 46 1.35 4.16 -10.99
CA SER A 46 0.58 3.90 -12.21
C SER A 46 1.17 4.66 -13.39
N GLY A 47 1.46 3.95 -14.48
CA GLY A 47 2.08 4.53 -15.68
C GLY A 47 3.60 4.40 -15.75
N TRP A 48 4.27 4.02 -14.65
CA TRP A 48 5.70 3.71 -14.68
C TRP A 48 5.94 2.48 -15.57
N GLY A 49 6.81 2.61 -16.57
CA GLY A 49 7.17 1.51 -17.46
C GLY A 49 6.32 1.38 -18.72
N ARG A 50 5.34 2.27 -18.96
CA ARG A 50 4.82 2.48 -20.31
C ARG A 50 5.88 3.23 -21.14
N ARG A 51 6.86 2.49 -21.69
CA ARG A 51 7.57 2.93 -22.90
C ARG A 51 6.58 2.76 -24.06
N ARG A 52 6.35 3.86 -24.78
CA ARG A 52 5.58 3.85 -26.03
C ARG A 52 6.30 3.01 -27.08
#